data_AF-A0A3M0WZR5-F1
#
_entry.id   AF-A0A3M0WZR5-F1
#
_cell.length_a   1.000
_cell.length_b   1.000
_cell.length_c   1.000
_cell.angle_alpha   90.00
_cell.angle_beta   90.00
_cell.angle_gamma   90.00
#
_symmetry.space_group_name_H-M   'P 1'
#
loop_
_entity.id
_entity.type
_entity.pdbx_description
1 polymer ?
#
loop_
_entity_poly.entity_id
_entity_poly.type
_entity_poly.pdbx_seq_one_letter_code
_entity_poly.pdbx_strand_id
1 'polypeptide(L)'
;MEFKAAQTVFFSEVLFTLVWLGMAMRLREISHVEGRIKRSIILEILIWFVVAATTILFLTMYPDFKVYNVVFKIQNYHFIYFLSLFQLLTVLYSAWQLEQFWRSLNNSQRWEYKTFIVGSYLVCGAVAWSSSYRLTYLVILPKHLLLLTALLSLGWGLVLYGVLKHRLLNRKIFISRKIVYSFVVPSLLAAYLIGFSIVLLIMRTFGLEMSFVLKWFFIAIGFTAILFFFFSEGLRRRVHFFISTHFYINKYEYRDEWLAFSKTLHSVKTEADVVKALYKVLSESLYTREIFIWLGDESSGYSLFPMLNKHRVDIFIRPDDILIDFLKSHDYLYLNEKQSNDLFWKKIVRSRKDLLNSLNIVLLFPITTGKEILGLIGLGPEFTGGYYGHDDFDLLTALSSQAASAILAARTAEKLARVREKQAWDRLSAFVLHDIKNAASMLSLLRENAKEHIHEPEFQQDMLEVVDDALKRMGRVEKRLKILKDEIKPAFKRIDICLFLEECCYKLQMRLPNMEINIK
;
A
#
# COMPACT_ATOMS: atom_id res chain seq x y z
N MET A 1 52.76 13.06 -6.33
CA MET A 1 51.38 13.19 -5.80
C MET A 1 50.42 13.81 -6.82
N GLU A 2 50.85 14.82 -7.59
CA GLU A 2 50.00 15.55 -8.54
C GLU A 2 49.40 14.67 -9.66
N PHE A 3 50.12 13.65 -10.09
CA PHE A 3 49.67 12.72 -11.13
C PHE A 3 48.41 11.92 -10.75
N LYS A 4 48.41 11.32 -9.56
CA LYS A 4 47.23 10.57 -9.04
C LYS A 4 46.05 11.50 -8.79
N ALA A 5 46.30 12.74 -8.33
CA ALA A 5 45.26 13.73 -8.13
C ALA A 5 44.58 14.11 -9.46
N ALA A 6 45.36 14.33 -10.53
CA ALA A 6 44.81 14.61 -11.85
C ALA A 6 43.92 13.46 -12.36
N GLN A 7 44.39 12.20 -12.26
CA GLN A 7 43.59 11.01 -12.63
C GLN A 7 42.26 10.95 -11.88
N THR A 8 42.25 11.23 -10.57
CA THR A 8 41.01 11.21 -9.78
C THR A 8 40.02 12.30 -10.19
N VAL A 9 40.52 13.49 -10.55
CA VAL A 9 39.66 14.60 -11.04
C VAL A 9 39.01 14.20 -12.36
N PHE A 10 39.77 13.65 -13.32
CA PHE A 10 39.19 13.22 -14.60
C PHE A 10 38.16 12.11 -14.44
N PHE A 11 38.43 11.12 -13.58
CA PHE A 11 37.46 10.07 -13.29
C PHE A 11 36.16 10.65 -12.72
N SER A 12 36.27 11.63 -11.81
CA SER A 12 35.10 12.31 -11.24
C SER A 12 34.30 13.12 -12.28
N GLU A 13 34.97 13.78 -13.23
CA GLU A 13 34.31 14.51 -14.32
C GLU A 13 33.57 13.58 -15.29
N VAL A 14 34.12 12.39 -15.56
CA VAL A 14 33.46 11.36 -16.38
C VAL A 14 32.24 10.80 -15.67
N LEU A 15 32.35 10.50 -14.38
CA LEU A 15 31.22 10.02 -13.60
C LEU A 15 30.11 11.08 -13.54
N PHE A 16 30.49 12.35 -13.35
CA PHE A 16 29.56 13.48 -13.40
C PHE A 16 28.84 13.58 -14.76
N THR A 17 29.56 13.50 -15.88
CA THR A 17 28.95 13.60 -17.22
C THR A 17 27.98 12.47 -17.52
N LEU A 18 28.29 11.24 -17.10
CA LEU A 18 27.38 10.10 -17.23
C LEU A 18 26.10 10.28 -16.41
N VAL A 19 26.24 10.72 -15.15
CA VAL A 19 25.09 11.00 -14.28
C VAL A 19 24.24 12.13 -14.85
N TRP A 20 24.88 13.20 -15.34
CA TRP A 20 24.21 14.35 -15.93
C TRP A 20 23.47 14.00 -17.23
N LEU A 21 24.06 13.15 -18.07
CA LEU A 21 23.41 12.60 -19.26
C LEU A 21 22.16 11.77 -18.89
N GLY A 22 22.29 10.90 -17.88
CA GLY A 22 21.16 10.14 -17.34
C GLY A 22 20.02 11.02 -16.86
N MET A 23 20.35 12.08 -16.12
CA MET A 23 19.38 13.07 -15.67
C MET A 23 18.69 13.77 -16.85
N ALA A 24 19.44 14.23 -17.84
CA ALA A 24 18.89 14.89 -19.03
C ALA A 24 17.95 13.99 -19.85
N MET A 25 18.29 12.71 -20.00
CA MET A 25 17.42 11.74 -20.68
C MET A 25 16.10 11.53 -19.94
N ARG A 26 16.11 11.49 -18.60
CA ARG A 26 14.89 11.33 -17.79
C ARG A 26 14.01 12.58 -17.78
N LEU A 27 14.61 13.77 -17.84
CA LEU A 27 13.85 15.03 -17.99
C LEU A 27 12.99 15.03 -19.27
N ARG A 28 13.48 14.43 -20.36
CA ARG A 28 12.73 14.25 -21.62
C ARG A 28 11.50 13.34 -21.45
N GLU A 29 11.62 12.29 -20.65
CA GLU A 29 10.54 11.34 -20.41
C GLU A 29 9.39 11.95 -19.61
N ILE A 30 9.70 12.93 -18.74
CA ILE A 30 8.68 13.66 -17.97
C ILE A 30 7.87 14.63 -18.85
N SER A 31 8.47 15.17 -19.92
CA SER A 31 7.80 16.11 -20.84
C SER A 31 6.87 15.44 -21.86
N HIS A 32 7.02 14.14 -22.13
CA HIS A 32 6.13 13.42 -23.05
C HIS A 32 5.15 12.53 -22.26
N VAL A 33 3.88 12.95 -22.23
CA VAL A 33 2.82 12.35 -21.40
C VAL A 33 2.37 10.95 -21.86
N GLU A 34 2.83 10.44 -22.99
CA GLU A 34 2.42 9.11 -23.48
C GLU A 34 3.61 8.27 -23.96
N GLY A 35 3.81 7.11 -23.32
CA GLY A 35 4.48 5.98 -23.97
C GLY A 35 5.64 5.34 -23.21
N ARG A 36 5.33 4.22 -22.55
CA ARG A 36 6.22 3.08 -22.24
C ARG A 36 7.58 3.41 -21.61
N ILE A 37 7.60 3.52 -20.28
CA ILE A 37 8.79 3.28 -19.45
C ILE A 37 9.16 1.79 -19.55
N LYS A 38 9.86 1.41 -20.61
CA LYS A 38 10.50 0.09 -20.78
C LYS A 38 11.84 0.17 -21.53
N ARG A 39 12.54 1.30 -21.49
CA ARG A 39 13.99 1.29 -21.74
C ARG A 39 14.65 0.76 -20.47
N SER A 40 15.41 -0.35 -20.60
CA SER A 40 15.92 -1.03 -19.43
C SER A 40 16.98 -0.15 -18.77
N ILE A 41 16.69 0.27 -17.53
CA ILE A 41 17.66 0.92 -16.63
C ILE A 41 18.97 0.11 -16.58
N ILE A 42 18.87 -1.20 -16.80
CA ILE A 42 19.97 -2.16 -16.91
C ILE A 42 20.91 -1.82 -18.08
N LEU A 43 20.39 -1.50 -19.27
CA LEU A 43 21.22 -1.12 -20.43
C LEU A 43 21.96 0.20 -20.19
N GLU A 44 21.32 1.19 -19.56
CA GLU A 44 21.97 2.46 -19.20
C GLU A 44 23.10 2.25 -18.18
N ILE A 45 22.83 1.49 -17.11
CA ILE A 45 23.84 1.15 -16.10
C ILE A 45 25.01 0.37 -16.72
N LEU A 46 24.73 -0.53 -17.66
CA LEU A 46 25.76 -1.31 -18.34
C LEU A 46 26.64 -0.43 -19.25
N ILE A 47 26.03 0.53 -19.96
CA ILE A 47 26.78 1.52 -20.75
C ILE A 47 27.64 2.40 -19.82
N TRP A 48 27.09 2.87 -18.69
CA TRP A 48 27.86 3.66 -17.72
C TRP A 48 29.04 2.87 -17.16
N PHE A 49 28.84 1.59 -16.83
CA PHE A 49 29.90 0.72 -16.34
C PHE A 49 31.00 0.51 -17.38
N VAL A 50 30.64 0.27 -18.64
CA VAL A 50 31.60 0.11 -19.75
C VAL A 50 32.40 1.40 -19.98
N VAL A 51 31.76 2.57 -19.95
CA VAL A 51 32.46 3.86 -20.11
C VAL A 51 33.37 4.16 -18.91
N ALA A 52 32.92 3.86 -17.68
CA ALA A 52 33.75 4.03 -16.48
C ALA A 52 34.95 3.07 -16.47
N ALA A 53 34.74 1.80 -16.83
CA ALA A 53 35.79 0.79 -16.89
C ALA A 53 36.84 1.09 -17.96
N THR A 54 36.40 1.50 -19.16
CA THR A 54 37.32 1.91 -20.24
C THR A 54 38.11 3.16 -19.85
N THR A 55 37.48 4.12 -19.16
CA THR A 55 38.17 5.31 -18.65
C THR A 55 39.25 4.98 -17.62
N ILE A 56 38.96 4.08 -16.66
CA ILE A 56 39.95 3.62 -15.66
C ILE A 56 41.12 2.90 -16.35
N LEU A 57 40.82 2.01 -17.30
CA LEU A 57 41.83 1.23 -18.03
C LEU A 57 42.74 2.16 -18.84
N PHE A 58 42.18 3.17 -19.50
CA PHE A 58 42.98 4.13 -20.30
C PHE A 58 43.81 5.08 -19.42
N LEU A 59 43.25 5.57 -18.31
CA LEU A 59 43.96 6.43 -17.36
C LEU A 59 45.13 5.71 -16.68
N THR A 60 45.04 4.39 -16.51
CA THR A 60 46.10 3.56 -15.89
C THR A 60 47.16 3.09 -16.88
N MET A 61 46.79 2.79 -18.13
CA MET A 61 47.72 2.25 -19.14
C MET A 61 48.56 3.31 -19.87
N TYR A 62 48.08 4.55 -20.04
CA TYR A 62 48.79 5.59 -20.82
C TYR A 62 48.91 6.93 -20.05
N PRO A 63 49.79 7.01 -19.04
CA PRO A 63 49.96 8.18 -18.18
C PRO A 63 50.83 9.30 -18.81
N ASP A 64 50.64 9.68 -20.07
CA ASP A 64 51.54 10.64 -20.75
C ASP A 64 51.14 12.11 -20.58
N PHE A 65 51.16 12.58 -19.32
CA PHE A 65 51.07 14.00 -19.00
C PHE A 65 52.47 14.57 -18.73
N LYS A 66 52.87 15.63 -19.44
CA LYS A 66 54.05 16.41 -19.05
C LYS A 66 53.62 17.64 -18.25
N VAL A 67 54.00 17.67 -16.98
CA VAL A 67 53.83 18.85 -16.11
C VAL A 67 54.97 19.82 -16.43
N TYR A 68 54.64 20.96 -17.04
CA TYR A 68 55.59 22.06 -17.24
C TYR A 68 55.07 23.28 -16.48
N ASN A 69 55.83 23.77 -15.49
CA ASN A 69 55.50 24.95 -14.68
C ASN A 69 54.03 24.96 -14.17
N VAL A 70 53.58 23.87 -13.56
CA VAL A 70 52.22 23.73 -12.96
C VAL A 70 51.08 23.70 -14.01
N VAL A 71 51.43 23.67 -15.30
CA VAL A 71 50.47 23.59 -16.41
C VAL A 71 50.50 22.17 -16.98
N PHE A 72 49.33 21.52 -17.03
CA PHE A 72 49.18 20.23 -17.70
C PHE A 72 48.99 20.48 -19.20
N LYS A 73 49.99 20.14 -19.99
CA LYS A 73 49.93 20.26 -21.46
C LYS A 73 49.62 18.89 -22.07
N ILE A 74 48.58 18.83 -22.89
CA ILE A 74 48.16 17.63 -23.60
C ILE A 74 49.01 17.53 -24.88
N GLN A 75 49.89 16.54 -24.98
CA GLN A 75 50.90 16.48 -26.04
C GLN A 75 50.40 15.96 -27.40
N ASN A 76 49.21 15.37 -27.50
CA ASN A 76 48.56 14.88 -28.73
C ASN A 76 47.02 14.78 -28.56
N TYR A 77 46.25 14.48 -29.63
CA TYR A 77 44.82 14.11 -29.60
C TYR A 77 44.56 12.79 -28.82
N HIS A 78 44.89 12.78 -27.53
CA HIS A 78 44.76 11.65 -26.63
C HIS A 78 43.31 11.46 -26.16
N PHE A 79 43.06 10.38 -25.43
CA PHE A 79 41.76 10.03 -24.84
C PHE A 79 41.08 11.18 -24.08
N ILE A 80 41.85 12.07 -23.44
CA ILE A 80 41.33 13.25 -22.71
C ILE A 80 40.67 14.27 -23.65
N TYR A 81 41.19 14.40 -24.87
CA TYR A 81 40.57 15.22 -25.91
C TYR A 81 39.19 14.66 -26.27
N PHE A 82 39.10 13.34 -26.49
CA PHE A 82 37.83 12.66 -26.75
C PHE A 82 36.86 12.74 -25.57
N LEU A 83 37.35 12.61 -24.33
CA LEU A 83 36.53 12.81 -23.13
C LEU A 83 36.00 14.24 -23.01
N SER A 84 36.84 15.25 -23.28
CA SER A 84 36.42 16.66 -23.24
C SER A 84 35.40 16.97 -24.34
N LEU A 85 35.56 16.36 -25.52
CA LEU A 85 34.59 16.43 -26.61
C LEU A 85 33.27 15.76 -26.22
N PHE A 86 33.32 14.56 -25.65
CA PHE A 86 32.15 13.83 -25.16
C PHE A 86 31.40 14.62 -24.07
N GLN A 87 32.12 15.23 -23.14
CA GLN A 87 31.58 16.10 -22.10
C GLN A 87 30.88 17.32 -22.69
N LEU A 88 31.50 17.98 -23.67
CA LEU A 88 30.90 19.12 -24.37
C LEU A 88 29.60 18.71 -25.08
N LEU A 89 29.62 17.62 -25.85
CA LEU A 89 28.43 17.12 -26.56
C LEU A 89 27.30 16.74 -25.60
N THR A 90 27.65 16.07 -24.49
CA THR A 90 26.70 15.68 -23.44
C THR A 90 26.02 16.90 -22.82
N VAL A 91 26.80 17.94 -22.53
CA VAL A 91 26.28 19.14 -21.89
C VAL A 91 25.43 19.96 -22.84
N LEU A 92 25.81 20.08 -24.12
CA LEU A 92 24.97 20.70 -25.15
C LEU A 92 23.65 19.95 -25.33
N TYR A 93 23.70 18.62 -25.36
CA TYR A 93 22.49 17.79 -25.39
C TYR A 93 21.61 18.04 -24.15
N SER A 94 22.20 18.11 -22.96
CA SER A 94 21.45 18.37 -21.73
C SER A 94 20.81 19.77 -21.70
N ALA A 95 21.51 20.78 -22.21
CA ALA A 95 20.98 22.14 -22.35
C ALA A 95 19.80 22.18 -23.33
N TRP A 96 19.89 21.46 -24.45
CA TRP A 96 18.78 21.33 -25.39
C TRP A 96 17.55 20.67 -24.76
N GLN A 97 17.74 19.62 -23.94
CA GLN A 97 16.62 18.99 -23.22
C GLN A 97 16.00 19.91 -22.17
N LEU A 98 16.82 20.68 -21.44
CA LEU A 98 16.33 21.66 -20.47
C LEU A 98 15.45 22.72 -21.15
N GLU A 99 15.78 23.14 -22.38
CA GLU A 99 14.98 24.07 -23.15
C GLU A 99 13.61 23.48 -23.53
N GLN A 100 13.58 22.22 -24.00
CA GLN A 100 12.33 21.53 -24.31
C GLN A 100 11.45 21.37 -23.06
N PHE A 101 12.07 21.00 -21.93
CA PHE A 101 11.39 20.91 -20.65
C PHE A 101 10.79 22.25 -20.24
N TRP A 102 11.57 23.35 -20.26
CA TRP A 102 11.07 24.69 -19.95
C TRP A 102 9.88 25.11 -20.81
N ARG A 103 9.94 24.83 -22.12
CA ARG A 103 8.85 25.13 -23.06
C ARG A 103 7.59 24.34 -22.78
N SER A 104 7.71 23.10 -22.31
CA SER A 104 6.57 22.25 -21.94
C SER A 104 5.82 22.69 -20.67
N LEU A 105 6.41 23.55 -19.84
CA LEU A 105 5.83 23.97 -18.57
C LEU A 105 4.80 25.10 -18.74
N ASN A 106 3.67 24.98 -18.03
CA ASN A 106 2.63 26.01 -17.91
C ASN A 106 3.11 27.21 -17.06
N ASN A 107 2.43 28.37 -17.16
CA ASN A 107 2.84 29.61 -16.46
C ASN A 107 3.02 29.45 -14.93
N SER A 108 2.17 28.69 -14.25
CA SER A 108 2.32 28.39 -12.82
C SER A 108 3.54 27.52 -12.54
N GLN A 109 3.80 26.51 -13.37
CA GLN A 109 4.94 25.60 -13.22
C GLN A 109 6.28 26.30 -13.51
N ARG A 110 6.32 27.23 -14.46
CA ARG A 110 7.55 27.99 -14.76
C ARG A 110 8.09 28.75 -13.54
N TRP A 111 7.20 29.26 -12.69
CA TRP A 111 7.59 29.94 -11.46
C TRP A 111 8.20 28.97 -10.44
N GLU A 112 7.67 27.75 -10.34
CA GLU A 112 8.19 26.69 -9.47
C GLU A 112 9.56 26.16 -9.93
N TYR A 113 9.77 25.99 -11.24
CA TYR A 113 11.00 25.39 -11.81
C TYR A 113 12.08 26.39 -12.21
N LYS A 114 11.82 27.70 -12.14
CA LYS A 114 12.77 28.77 -12.53
C LYS A 114 14.16 28.59 -11.93
N THR A 115 14.24 28.40 -10.62
CA THR A 115 15.52 28.31 -9.89
C THR A 115 16.28 27.04 -10.26
N PHE A 116 15.56 25.92 -10.43
CA PHE A 116 16.11 24.66 -10.89
C PHE A 116 16.72 24.77 -12.30
N ILE A 117 16.02 25.41 -13.23
CA ILE A 117 16.46 25.54 -14.62
C ILE A 117 17.64 26.50 -14.73
N VAL A 118 17.61 27.62 -14.02
CA VAL A 118 18.76 28.55 -13.98
C VAL A 118 19.99 27.86 -13.42
N GLY A 119 19.86 27.11 -12.32
CA GLY A 119 20.97 26.33 -11.75
C GLY A 119 21.50 25.28 -12.73
N SER A 120 20.61 24.57 -13.43
CA SER A 120 20.99 23.53 -14.40
C SER A 120 21.69 24.11 -15.64
N TYR A 121 21.23 25.25 -16.15
CA TYR A 121 21.92 25.98 -17.22
C TYR A 121 23.28 26.50 -16.78
N LEU A 122 23.42 26.95 -15.53
CA LEU A 122 24.72 27.38 -15.00
C LEU A 122 25.72 26.23 -14.94
N VAL A 123 25.29 25.04 -14.49
CA VAL A 123 26.10 23.82 -14.51
C VAL A 123 26.52 23.49 -15.95
N CYS A 124 25.59 23.54 -16.89
CA CYS A 124 25.89 23.30 -18.30
C CYS A 124 26.91 24.32 -18.84
N GLY A 125 26.68 25.62 -18.61
CA GLY A 125 27.57 26.68 -19.07
C GLY A 125 28.99 26.55 -18.51
N ALA A 126 29.12 26.25 -17.20
CA ALA A 126 30.41 26.09 -16.55
C ALA A 126 31.23 24.93 -17.13
N VAL A 127 30.58 23.79 -17.35
CA VAL A 127 31.23 22.59 -17.91
C VAL A 127 31.54 22.76 -19.39
N ALA A 128 30.64 23.39 -20.16
CA ALA A 128 30.86 23.68 -21.58
C ALA A 128 32.04 24.66 -21.77
N TRP A 129 32.10 25.72 -20.96
CA TRP A 129 33.23 26.65 -20.95
C TRP A 129 34.56 25.94 -20.66
N SER A 130 34.60 25.14 -19.59
CA SER A 130 35.81 24.41 -19.22
C SER A 130 36.24 23.42 -20.32
N SER A 131 35.28 22.69 -20.91
CA SER A 131 35.56 21.71 -21.97
C SER A 131 35.98 22.37 -23.27
N SER A 132 35.36 23.47 -23.65
CA SER A 132 35.73 24.26 -24.83
C SER A 132 37.15 24.83 -24.70
N TYR A 133 37.49 25.41 -23.55
CA TYR A 133 38.84 25.93 -23.30
C TYR A 133 39.90 24.82 -23.40
N ARG A 134 39.63 23.64 -22.82
CA ARG A 134 40.52 22.47 -22.90
C ARG A 134 40.73 21.97 -24.33
N LEU A 135 39.68 21.96 -25.15
CA LEU A 135 39.76 21.56 -26.56
C LEU A 135 40.56 22.56 -27.40
N THR A 136 40.40 23.87 -27.17
CA THR A 136 41.09 24.92 -27.95
C THR A 136 42.56 25.05 -27.60
N TYR A 137 42.91 25.06 -26.32
CA TYR A 137 44.27 25.35 -25.88
C TYR A 137 45.08 24.11 -25.50
N LEU A 138 44.45 22.93 -25.43
CA LEU A 138 45.08 21.66 -25.02
C LEU A 138 45.85 21.77 -23.70
N VAL A 139 45.38 22.67 -22.83
CA VAL A 139 46.04 23.07 -21.60
C VAL A 139 45.02 23.16 -20.47
N ILE A 140 45.42 22.75 -19.26
CA ILE A 140 44.63 22.90 -18.04
C ILE A 140 45.39 23.81 -17.07
N LEU A 141 44.83 24.98 -16.76
CA LEU A 141 45.36 25.84 -15.71
C LEU A 141 44.62 25.58 -14.38
N PRO A 142 45.34 25.54 -13.24
CA PRO A 142 44.76 25.36 -11.92
C PRO A 142 43.70 26.42 -11.56
N LYS A 143 43.86 27.67 -12.03
CA LYS A 143 42.91 28.76 -11.78
C LYS A 143 41.52 28.49 -12.39
N HIS A 144 41.45 27.79 -13.53
CA HIS A 144 40.17 27.40 -14.14
C HIS A 144 39.45 26.33 -13.33
N LEU A 145 40.19 25.43 -12.66
CA LEU A 145 39.59 24.41 -11.80
C LEU A 145 38.89 25.04 -10.59
N LEU A 146 39.51 26.03 -9.96
CA LEU A 146 38.88 26.77 -8.85
C LEU A 146 37.59 27.47 -9.32
N LEU A 147 37.64 28.16 -10.46
CA LEU A 147 36.45 28.82 -11.01
C LEU A 147 35.35 27.80 -11.36
N LEU A 148 35.71 26.66 -11.94
CA LEU A 148 34.77 25.57 -12.25
C LEU A 148 34.10 25.05 -10.98
N THR A 149 34.85 24.80 -9.90
CA THR A 149 34.27 24.34 -8.62
C THR A 149 33.33 25.37 -7.99
N ALA A 150 33.66 26.66 -8.08
CA ALA A 150 32.80 27.74 -7.59
C ALA A 150 31.49 27.83 -8.39
N LEU A 151 31.55 27.76 -9.72
CA LEU A 151 30.36 27.79 -10.58
C LEU A 151 29.49 26.55 -10.41
N LEU A 152 30.09 25.35 -10.29
CA LEU A 152 29.37 24.11 -10.05
C LEU A 152 28.69 24.10 -8.68
N SER A 153 29.37 24.54 -7.63
CA SER A 153 28.78 24.62 -6.29
C SER A 153 27.60 25.61 -6.25
N LEU A 154 27.72 26.76 -6.92
CA LEU A 154 26.62 27.71 -7.06
C LEU A 154 25.45 27.12 -7.87
N GLY A 155 25.74 26.45 -8.99
CA GLY A 155 24.72 25.79 -9.82
C GLY A 155 23.97 24.69 -9.06
N TRP A 156 24.70 23.81 -8.36
CA TRP A 156 24.12 22.79 -7.50
C TRP A 156 23.34 23.39 -6.33
N GLY A 157 23.81 24.48 -5.73
CA GLY A 157 23.09 25.20 -4.68
C GLY A 157 21.74 25.72 -5.15
N LEU A 158 21.67 26.28 -6.36
CA LEU A 158 20.42 26.74 -6.98
C LEU A 158 19.48 25.59 -7.34
N VAL A 159 20.01 24.49 -7.91
CA VAL A 159 19.25 23.26 -8.19
C VAL A 159 18.65 22.71 -6.90
N LEU A 160 19.46 22.55 -5.86
CA LEU A 160 19.04 22.04 -4.56
C LEU A 160 17.99 22.95 -3.91
N TYR A 161 18.20 24.27 -3.94
CA TYR A 161 17.25 25.24 -3.43
C TYR A 161 15.90 25.16 -4.17
N GLY A 162 15.91 25.05 -5.50
CA GLY A 162 14.70 24.90 -6.30
C GLY A 162 13.93 23.62 -5.96
N VAL A 163 14.64 22.50 -5.84
CA VAL A 163 14.07 21.20 -5.48
C VAL A 163 13.46 21.24 -4.07
N LEU A 164 14.17 21.81 -3.09
CA LEU A 164 13.73 21.87 -1.70
C LEU A 164 12.56 22.84 -1.49
N LYS A 165 12.65 24.06 -2.02
CA LYS A 165 11.65 25.11 -1.81
C LYS A 165 10.31 24.78 -2.46
N HIS A 166 10.35 24.30 -3.70
CA HIS A 166 9.13 24.03 -4.48
C HIS A 166 8.71 22.56 -4.45
N ARG A 167 9.37 21.73 -3.62
CA ARG A 167 9.07 20.31 -3.42
C ARG A 167 8.89 19.57 -4.75
N LEU A 168 9.75 19.83 -5.72
CA LEU A 168 9.62 19.36 -7.11
C LEU A 168 9.65 17.81 -7.21
N LEU A 169 10.18 17.13 -6.19
CA LEU A 169 10.16 15.67 -6.04
C LEU A 169 8.76 15.08 -5.76
N ASN A 170 7.79 15.89 -5.31
CA ASN A 170 6.45 15.42 -4.89
C ASN A 170 5.41 15.35 -6.01
N ARG A 171 5.72 15.82 -7.23
CA ARG A 171 4.79 15.68 -8.36
C ARG A 171 5.17 14.45 -9.20
N LYS A 172 4.45 13.36 -8.94
CA LYS A 172 4.42 12.07 -9.68
C LYS A 172 5.58 11.09 -9.49
N ILE A 173 6.64 11.42 -8.75
CA ILE A 173 7.67 10.44 -8.42
C ILE A 173 7.32 9.79 -7.07
N PHE A 174 6.59 8.67 -7.13
CA PHE A 174 6.38 7.77 -6.00
C PHE A 174 7.73 7.16 -5.60
N ILE A 175 8.51 7.85 -4.76
CA ILE A 175 9.69 7.27 -4.16
C ILE A 175 9.21 6.36 -3.02
N SER A 176 9.13 5.06 -3.30
CA SER A 176 8.78 4.04 -2.31
C SER A 176 9.63 4.23 -1.04
N ARG A 177 8.98 4.14 0.14
CA ARG A 177 9.63 4.27 1.46
C ARG A 177 10.90 3.43 1.60
N LYS A 178 10.92 2.24 0.98
CA LYS A 178 12.09 1.34 0.93
C LYS A 178 13.32 1.98 0.28
N ILE A 179 13.12 2.82 -0.75
CA ILE A 179 14.20 3.48 -1.47
C ILE A 179 14.81 4.57 -0.57
N VAL A 180 14.00 5.42 0.06
CA VAL A 180 14.52 6.49 0.95
C VAL A 180 15.25 5.90 2.16
N TYR A 181 14.74 4.84 2.78
CA TYR A 181 15.46 4.17 3.87
C TYR A 181 16.80 3.57 3.44
N SER A 182 16.88 3.07 2.21
CA SER A 182 18.14 2.59 1.64
C SER A 182 19.15 3.72 1.41
N PHE A 183 18.71 4.98 1.31
CA PHE A 183 19.57 6.17 1.16
C PHE A 183 20.00 6.81 2.50
N VAL A 184 19.36 6.47 3.63
CA VAL A 184 19.68 7.07 4.94
C VAL A 184 21.10 6.75 5.37
N VAL A 185 21.49 5.47 5.34
CA VAL A 185 22.83 5.03 5.76
C VAL A 185 23.92 5.63 4.86
N PRO A 186 23.80 5.55 3.51
CA PRO A 186 24.73 6.26 2.61
C PRO A 186 24.80 7.76 2.84
N SER A 187 23.67 8.42 3.14
CA SER A 187 23.64 9.87 3.40
C SER A 187 24.33 10.25 4.71
N LEU A 188 24.10 9.49 5.78
CA LEU A 188 24.83 9.65 7.05
C LEU A 188 26.34 9.44 6.86
N LEU A 189 26.73 8.43 6.09
CA LEU A 189 28.13 8.19 5.75
C LEU A 189 28.71 9.36 4.95
N ALA A 190 27.99 9.88 3.95
CA ALA A 190 28.42 11.03 3.16
C ALA A 190 28.58 12.29 4.03
N ALA A 191 27.62 12.57 4.93
CA ALA A 191 27.70 13.68 5.86
C ALA A 191 28.90 13.55 6.81
N TYR A 192 29.17 12.34 7.32
CA TYR A 192 30.35 12.05 8.14
C TYR A 192 31.65 12.29 7.36
N LEU A 193 31.75 11.81 6.12
CA LEU A 193 32.94 12.01 5.27
C LEU A 193 33.16 13.48 4.92
N ILE A 194 32.09 14.24 4.68
CA ILE A 194 32.16 15.68 4.45
C ILE A 194 32.65 16.39 5.71
N GLY A 195 32.07 16.07 6.88
CA GLY A 195 32.50 16.63 8.17
C GLY A 195 33.97 16.34 8.45
N PHE A 196 34.39 15.09 8.26
CA PHE A 196 35.79 14.68 8.37
C PHE A 196 36.69 15.43 7.38
N SER A 197 36.24 15.65 6.15
CA SER A 197 36.96 16.45 5.14
C SER A 197 37.11 17.91 5.56
N ILE A 198 36.08 18.51 6.17
CA ILE A 198 36.13 19.87 6.70
C ILE A 198 37.15 19.96 7.84
N VAL A 199 37.14 19.00 8.77
CA VAL A 199 38.13 18.93 9.86
C VAL A 199 39.55 18.83 9.30
N LEU A 200 39.77 17.96 8.31
CA LEU A 200 41.05 17.85 7.62
C LEU A 200 41.48 19.17 6.95
N LEU A 201 40.54 19.87 6.32
CA LEU A 201 40.79 21.15 5.67
C LEU A 201 41.18 22.22 6.70
N ILE A 202 40.45 22.31 7.82
CA ILE A 202 40.75 23.23 8.92
C ILE A 202 42.15 22.96 9.48
N MET A 203 42.46 21.70 9.81
CA MET A 203 43.78 21.36 10.35
C MET A 203 44.90 21.71 9.38
N ARG A 204 44.69 21.46 8.08
CA ARG A 204 45.64 21.86 7.04
C ARG A 204 45.80 23.37 6.93
N THR A 205 44.73 24.16 7.05
CA THR A 205 44.81 25.63 7.01
C THR A 205 45.58 26.22 8.20
N PHE A 206 45.58 25.53 9.35
CA PHE A 206 46.36 25.92 10.53
C PHE A 206 47.77 25.28 10.57
N GLY A 207 48.17 24.56 9.53
CA GLY A 207 49.48 23.87 9.48
C GLY A 207 49.61 22.68 10.42
N LEU A 208 48.50 22.18 10.97
CA LEU A 208 48.47 21.01 11.85
C LEU A 208 48.40 19.73 11.01
N GLU A 209 49.40 18.86 11.15
CA GLU A 209 49.33 17.52 10.57
C GLU A 209 48.45 16.62 11.43
N MET A 210 47.47 15.98 10.79
CA MET A 210 46.67 14.96 11.44
C MET A 210 47.53 13.75 11.80
N SER A 211 47.71 13.51 13.10
CA SER A 211 48.45 12.36 13.59
C SER A 211 47.80 11.04 13.16
N PHE A 212 48.61 9.99 13.04
CA PHE A 212 48.14 8.65 12.69
C PHE A 212 47.01 8.18 13.62
N VAL A 213 47.18 8.41 14.93
CA VAL A 213 46.20 8.02 15.97
C VAL A 213 44.87 8.74 15.74
N LEU A 214 44.88 10.05 15.51
CA LEU A 214 43.66 10.83 15.26
C LEU A 214 42.91 10.35 14.01
N LYS A 215 43.61 10.07 12.91
CA LYS A 215 42.98 9.55 11.67
C LYS A 215 42.22 8.25 11.92
N TRP A 216 42.86 7.27 12.56
CA TRP A 216 42.24 5.98 12.86
C TRP A 216 41.15 6.08 13.92
N PHE A 217 41.31 6.97 14.89
CA PHE A 217 40.30 7.23 15.90
C PHE A 217 39.00 7.76 15.28
N PHE A 218 39.09 8.74 14.36
CA PHE A 218 37.91 9.21 13.62
C PHE A 218 37.25 8.08 12.83
N ILE A 219 38.02 7.29 12.07
CA ILE A 219 37.48 6.15 11.32
C ILE A 219 36.76 5.16 12.25
N ALA A 220 37.34 4.86 13.42
CA ALA A 220 36.72 4.00 14.42
C ALA A 220 35.42 4.58 14.96
N ILE A 221 35.34 5.89 15.21
CA ILE A 221 34.10 6.59 15.60
C ILE A 221 33.04 6.42 14.51
N GLY A 222 33.39 6.66 13.24
CA GLY A 222 32.46 6.51 12.12
C GLY A 222 31.90 5.09 12.02
N PHE A 223 32.76 4.07 12.14
CA PHE A 223 32.33 2.67 12.13
C PHE A 223 31.44 2.31 13.32
N THR A 224 31.80 2.79 14.52
CA THR A 224 31.01 2.60 15.73
C THR A 224 29.63 3.24 15.62
N ALA A 225 29.53 4.45 15.04
CA ALA A 225 28.27 5.14 14.82
C ALA A 225 27.35 4.36 13.86
N ILE A 226 27.92 3.76 12.79
CA ILE A 226 27.17 2.92 11.86
C ILE A 226 26.66 1.66 12.56
N LEU A 227 27.51 0.96 13.32
CA LEU A 227 27.09 -0.21 14.10
C LEU A 227 25.97 0.13 15.08
N PHE A 228 26.13 1.24 15.82
CA PHE A 228 25.11 1.70 16.76
C PHE A 228 23.77 1.99 16.07
N PHE A 229 23.80 2.57 14.88
CA PHE A 229 22.60 2.78 14.07
C PHE A 229 21.94 1.46 13.63
N PHE A 230 22.73 0.46 13.21
CA PHE A 230 22.20 -0.85 12.82
C PHE A 230 21.56 -1.61 13.98
N PHE A 231 22.19 -1.59 15.16
CA PHE A 231 21.69 -2.31 16.33
C PHE A 231 20.54 -1.58 17.05
N SER A 232 20.46 -0.26 16.98
CA SER A 232 19.42 0.50 17.69
C SER A 232 18.08 0.52 16.93
N GLU A 233 17.10 -0.22 17.43
CA GLU A 233 15.71 -0.11 16.93
C GLU A 233 15.09 1.26 17.21
N GLY A 234 15.37 1.86 18.37
CA GLY A 234 14.82 3.15 18.76
C GLY A 234 15.30 4.28 17.85
N LEU A 235 16.60 4.30 17.51
CA LEU A 235 17.15 5.31 16.61
C LEU A 235 16.61 5.14 15.19
N ARG A 236 16.52 3.89 14.69
CA ARG A 236 15.90 3.59 13.38
C ARG A 236 14.45 4.07 13.33
N ARG A 237 13.65 3.84 14.38
CA ARG A 237 12.27 4.34 14.45
C ARG A 237 12.20 5.87 14.50
N ARG A 238 13.08 6.54 15.24
CA ARG A 238 13.13 8.03 15.25
C ARG A 238 13.51 8.60 13.90
N VAL A 239 14.48 8.01 13.21
CA VAL A 239 14.86 8.42 11.85
C VAL A 239 13.73 8.13 10.87
N HIS A 240 13.07 6.98 10.99
CA HIS A 240 11.86 6.66 10.23
C HIS A 240 10.78 7.72 10.43
N PHE A 241 10.51 8.10 11.68
CA PHE A 241 9.56 9.16 12.01
C PHE A 241 9.98 10.50 11.39
N PHE A 242 11.23 10.94 11.63
CA PHE A 242 11.74 12.22 11.11
C PHE A 242 11.60 12.32 9.58
N ILE A 243 11.95 11.26 8.87
CA ILE A 243 11.82 11.18 7.41
C ILE A 243 10.34 11.16 7.01
N SER A 244 9.50 10.36 7.66
CA SER A 244 8.05 10.34 7.39
C SER A 244 7.40 11.70 7.59
N THR A 245 7.85 12.48 8.58
CA THR A 245 7.28 13.79 8.90
C THR A 245 7.80 14.91 7.99
N HIS A 246 9.09 14.88 7.62
CA HIS A 246 9.71 15.99 6.88
C HIS A 246 9.80 15.76 5.37
N PHE A 247 9.81 14.49 4.93
CA PHE A 247 10.05 14.13 3.54
C PHE A 247 8.80 13.63 2.80
N TYR A 248 7.81 13.11 3.53
CA TYR A 248 6.57 12.61 2.96
C TYR A 248 5.41 13.55 3.27
N ILE A 249 4.55 13.80 2.28
CA ILE A 249 3.32 14.57 2.47
C ILE A 249 2.24 13.70 3.15
N ASN A 250 2.24 12.38 2.90
CA ASN A 250 1.23 11.46 3.42
C ASN A 250 1.85 10.43 4.38
N LYS A 251 1.33 10.33 5.61
CA LYS A 251 1.69 9.36 6.65
C LYS A 251 1.49 7.91 6.18
N TYR A 252 0.52 7.64 5.30
CA TYR A 252 0.19 6.30 4.78
C TYR A 252 0.21 6.21 3.25
N GLU A 253 0.49 5.02 2.71
CA GLU A 253 0.26 4.68 1.30
C GLU A 253 -1.13 4.05 1.18
N TYR A 254 -2.17 4.89 1.16
CA TYR A 254 -3.59 4.47 1.19
C TYR A 254 -3.95 3.36 0.21
N ARG A 255 -3.34 3.38 -0.98
CA ARG A 255 -3.60 2.38 -2.01
C ARG A 255 -3.24 0.97 -1.55
N ASP A 256 -2.10 0.81 -0.89
CA ASP A 256 -1.60 -0.50 -0.49
C ASP A 256 -2.40 -1.05 0.68
N GLU A 257 -2.73 -0.20 1.67
CA GLU A 257 -3.58 -0.56 2.80
C GLU A 257 -5.01 -0.93 2.35
N TRP A 258 -5.59 -0.15 1.44
CA TRP A 258 -6.90 -0.43 0.87
C TRP A 258 -6.91 -1.73 0.05
N LEU A 259 -5.88 -1.98 -0.75
CA LEU A 259 -5.75 -3.23 -1.51
C LEU A 259 -5.53 -4.43 -0.58
N ALA A 260 -4.75 -4.29 0.48
CA ALA A 260 -4.53 -5.33 1.49
C ALA A 260 -5.84 -5.69 2.21
N PHE A 261 -6.63 -4.68 2.59
CA PHE A 261 -7.93 -4.90 3.19
C PHE A 261 -8.91 -5.57 2.21
N SER A 262 -9.01 -5.05 0.99
CA SER A 262 -9.84 -5.62 -0.09
C SER A 262 -9.53 -7.09 -0.35
N LYS A 263 -8.23 -7.44 -0.42
CA LYS A 263 -7.78 -8.82 -0.60
C LYS A 263 -8.21 -9.73 0.55
N THR A 264 -8.18 -9.20 1.78
CA THR A 264 -8.58 -9.95 2.97
C THR A 264 -10.11 -10.14 3.02
N LEU A 265 -10.89 -9.19 2.50
CA LEU A 265 -12.35 -9.29 2.44
C LEU A 265 -12.88 -10.33 1.44
N HIS A 266 -12.12 -10.71 0.42
CA HIS A 266 -12.60 -11.66 -0.59
C HIS A 266 -12.92 -13.06 -0.05
N SER A 267 -12.29 -13.50 1.03
CA SER A 267 -12.50 -14.83 1.63
C SER A 267 -13.51 -14.83 2.78
N VAL A 268 -14.06 -13.67 3.12
CA VAL A 268 -14.88 -13.45 4.32
C VAL A 268 -16.35 -13.72 4.03
N LYS A 269 -17.02 -14.49 4.89
CA LYS A 269 -18.45 -14.84 4.76
C LYS A 269 -19.33 -14.31 5.88
N THR A 270 -18.75 -14.00 7.04
CA THR A 270 -19.49 -13.57 8.22
C THR A 270 -19.09 -12.16 8.64
N GLU A 271 -19.99 -11.46 9.31
CA GLU A 271 -19.70 -10.14 9.90
C GLU A 271 -18.49 -10.19 10.84
N ALA A 272 -18.37 -11.23 11.64
CA ALA A 272 -17.25 -11.46 12.55
C ALA A 272 -15.90 -11.52 11.82
N ASP A 273 -15.85 -12.15 10.65
CA ASP A 273 -14.63 -12.27 9.87
C ASP A 273 -14.24 -10.94 9.20
N VAL A 274 -15.21 -10.11 8.82
CA VAL A 274 -14.95 -8.75 8.29
C VAL A 274 -14.25 -7.92 9.34
N VAL A 275 -14.76 -7.98 10.58
CA VAL A 275 -14.20 -7.22 11.69
C VAL A 275 -12.80 -7.71 12.02
N LYS A 276 -12.54 -9.02 11.96
CA LYS A 276 -11.18 -9.62 12.06
C LYS A 276 -10.22 -9.10 11.01
N ALA A 277 -10.67 -8.99 9.77
CA ALA A 277 -9.86 -8.39 8.72
C ALA A 277 -9.58 -6.91 9.02
N LEU A 278 -10.59 -6.14 9.44
CA LEU A 278 -10.45 -4.71 9.73
C LEU A 278 -9.48 -4.47 10.89
N TYR A 279 -9.65 -5.19 12.01
CA TYR A 279 -8.76 -5.11 13.15
C TYR A 279 -7.31 -5.40 12.77
N LYS A 280 -7.09 -6.46 11.97
CA LYS A 280 -5.75 -6.84 11.52
C LYS A 280 -5.10 -5.72 10.72
N VAL A 281 -5.78 -5.18 9.71
CA VAL A 281 -5.24 -4.08 8.89
C VAL A 281 -4.98 -2.86 9.78
N LEU A 282 -5.95 -2.42 10.59
CA LEU A 282 -5.74 -1.29 11.50
C LEU A 282 -4.56 -1.49 12.45
N SER A 283 -4.35 -2.70 12.98
CA SER A 283 -3.21 -3.01 13.87
C SER A 283 -1.86 -3.02 13.16
N GLU A 284 -1.83 -3.33 11.87
CA GLU A 284 -0.62 -3.35 11.04
C GLU A 284 -0.28 -1.95 10.50
N SER A 285 -1.30 -1.16 10.15
CA SER A 285 -1.14 0.17 9.56
C SER A 285 -1.01 1.29 10.62
N LEU A 286 -1.81 1.25 11.69
CA LEU A 286 -1.84 2.32 12.70
C LEU A 286 -0.81 2.07 13.79
N TYR A 287 -0.15 3.14 14.23
CA TYR A 287 0.84 3.09 15.30
C TYR A 287 0.20 3.12 16.71
N THR A 288 -0.85 2.33 16.94
CA THR A 288 -1.53 2.21 18.24
C THR A 288 -1.68 0.76 18.67
N ARG A 289 -1.65 0.52 19.99
CA ARG A 289 -1.82 -0.82 20.59
C ARG A 289 -3.25 -1.11 21.03
N GLU A 290 -4.04 -0.06 21.19
CA GLU A 290 -5.38 -0.10 21.78
C GLU A 290 -6.38 0.17 20.67
N ILE A 291 -6.98 -0.89 20.15
CA ILE A 291 -8.00 -0.86 19.10
C ILE A 291 -9.23 -1.59 19.62
N PHE A 292 -10.37 -0.92 19.62
CA PHE A 292 -11.65 -1.43 20.04
C PHE A 292 -12.65 -1.26 18.90
N ILE A 293 -13.45 -2.28 18.62
CA ILE A 293 -14.47 -2.20 17.58
C ILE A 293 -15.80 -2.60 18.21
N TRP A 294 -16.78 -1.70 18.16
CA TRP A 294 -18.17 -2.00 18.51
C TRP A 294 -18.98 -2.25 17.25
N LEU A 295 -19.87 -3.23 17.31
CA LEU A 295 -20.82 -3.54 16.25
C LEU A 295 -22.22 -3.55 16.81
N GLY A 296 -23.15 -3.08 15.99
CA GLY A 296 -24.52 -2.97 16.40
C GLY A 296 -25.42 -2.49 15.29
N ASP A 297 -26.60 -2.11 15.72
CA ASP A 297 -27.59 -1.43 14.91
C ASP A 297 -28.28 -0.36 15.79
N GLU A 298 -28.90 0.63 15.15
CA GLU A 298 -29.65 1.69 15.85
C GLU A 298 -30.85 1.12 16.63
N SER A 299 -31.28 -0.11 16.32
CA SER A 299 -32.36 -0.80 17.02
C SER A 299 -31.90 -1.60 18.26
N SER A 300 -30.71 -2.20 18.21
CA SER A 300 -30.21 -3.16 19.20
C SER A 300 -29.08 -2.62 20.07
N GLY A 301 -28.54 -1.44 19.74
CA GLY A 301 -27.38 -0.84 20.38
C GLY A 301 -26.06 -1.45 19.91
N TYR A 302 -24.95 -0.94 20.43
CA TYR A 302 -23.61 -1.33 20.00
C TYR A 302 -22.87 -2.10 21.08
N SER A 303 -22.43 -3.30 20.73
CA SER A 303 -21.69 -4.20 21.61
C SER A 303 -20.23 -4.31 21.19
N LEU A 304 -19.33 -4.41 22.16
CA LEU A 304 -17.91 -4.56 21.89
C LEU A 304 -17.64 -5.93 21.25
N PHE A 305 -16.96 -5.95 20.11
CA PHE A 305 -16.63 -7.21 19.44
C PHE A 305 -15.53 -7.96 20.22
N PRO A 306 -15.77 -9.22 20.66
CA PRO A 306 -14.84 -9.96 21.51
C PRO A 306 -13.69 -10.50 20.67
N MET A 307 -12.57 -9.76 20.65
CA MET A 307 -11.47 -10.06 19.74
C MET A 307 -10.23 -10.62 20.43
N LEU A 308 -9.65 -9.90 21.39
CA LEU A 308 -8.41 -10.36 22.04
C LEU A 308 -8.12 -9.74 23.43
N ASN A 309 -8.95 -8.83 23.96
CA ASN A 309 -8.66 -8.20 25.25
C ASN A 309 -9.22 -9.04 26.42
N LYS A 310 -8.32 -9.50 27.28
CA LYS A 310 -8.60 -10.22 28.54
C LYS A 310 -9.41 -9.39 29.56
N HIS A 311 -9.71 -8.13 29.26
CA HIS A 311 -10.56 -7.28 30.09
C HIS A 311 -12.03 -7.45 29.68
N ARG A 312 -12.69 -8.33 30.43
CA ARG A 312 -14.13 -8.60 30.43
C ARG A 312 -14.90 -7.38 30.93
N VAL A 313 -15.08 -6.37 30.08
CA VAL A 313 -16.14 -5.39 30.31
C VAL A 313 -17.02 -5.44 29.07
N ASP A 314 -18.23 -6.00 29.22
CA ASP A 314 -19.29 -5.86 28.22
C ASP A 314 -19.71 -4.39 28.19
N ILE A 315 -18.94 -3.59 27.45
CA ILE A 315 -19.22 -2.17 27.28
C ILE A 315 -20.24 -2.07 26.16
N PHE A 316 -21.50 -2.01 26.57
CA PHE A 316 -22.64 -1.80 25.71
C PHE A 316 -22.97 -0.32 25.61
N ILE A 317 -23.02 0.19 24.37
CA ILE A 317 -23.42 1.56 24.05
C ILE A 317 -24.90 1.49 23.64
N ARG A 318 -25.74 2.25 24.35
CA ARG A 318 -27.17 2.29 24.06
C ARG A 318 -27.43 2.99 22.71
N PRO A 319 -28.52 2.66 22.01
CA PRO A 319 -28.86 3.34 20.77
C PRO A 319 -29.17 4.83 20.96
N ASP A 320 -29.84 5.21 22.07
CA ASP A 320 -30.15 6.61 22.43
C ASP A 320 -28.98 7.34 23.12
N ASP A 321 -27.73 6.92 22.87
CA ASP A 321 -26.56 7.54 23.49
C ASP A 321 -26.18 8.84 22.77
N ILE A 322 -25.86 9.87 23.55
CA ILE A 322 -25.42 11.19 23.08
C ILE A 322 -24.19 11.05 22.16
N LEU A 323 -23.37 10.01 22.36
CA LEU A 323 -22.23 9.69 21.50
C LEU A 323 -22.65 9.32 20.07
N ILE A 324 -23.72 8.56 19.91
CA ILE A 324 -24.23 8.13 18.59
C ILE A 324 -24.83 9.32 17.85
N ASP A 325 -25.61 10.15 18.55
CA ASP A 325 -26.18 11.38 17.98
C ASP A 325 -25.10 12.35 17.50
N PHE A 326 -23.99 12.44 18.22
CA PHE A 326 -22.83 13.23 17.79
C PHE A 326 -22.21 12.70 16.51
N LEU A 327 -21.96 11.39 16.45
CA LEU A 327 -21.32 10.74 15.30
C LEU A 327 -22.21 10.65 14.06
N LYS A 328 -23.52 10.95 14.19
CA LYS A 328 -24.41 11.18 13.04
C LYS A 328 -24.19 12.55 12.38
N SER A 329 -23.72 13.54 13.15
CA SER A 329 -23.50 14.91 12.68
C SER A 329 -22.03 15.25 12.42
N HIS A 330 -21.11 14.49 13.01
CA HIS A 330 -19.67 14.70 12.92
C HIS A 330 -18.97 13.41 12.48
N ASP A 331 -17.91 13.55 11.68
CA ASP A 331 -17.19 12.41 11.09
C ASP A 331 -16.37 11.61 12.11
N TYR A 332 -16.01 12.19 13.26
CA TYR A 332 -15.25 11.53 14.32
C TYR A 332 -15.31 12.31 15.65
N LEU A 333 -14.90 11.67 16.75
CA LEU A 333 -14.67 12.30 18.05
C LEU A 333 -13.21 12.14 18.46
N TYR A 334 -12.47 13.24 18.49
CA TYR A 334 -11.05 13.26 18.89
C TYR A 334 -10.82 14.07 20.16
N LEU A 335 -10.18 13.47 21.19
CA LEU A 335 -10.00 14.08 22.51
C LEU A 335 -8.92 15.17 22.56
N ASN A 336 -7.93 15.08 21.67
CA ASN A 336 -6.78 16.01 21.64
C ASN A 336 -6.98 17.16 20.64
N GLU A 337 -8.18 17.33 20.11
CA GLU A 337 -8.49 18.42 19.20
C GLU A 337 -8.53 19.75 19.97
N LYS A 338 -7.47 20.55 19.83
CA LYS A 338 -7.30 21.85 20.51
C LYS A 338 -8.36 22.91 20.17
N GLN A 339 -9.32 22.60 19.29
CA GLN A 339 -10.22 23.58 18.68
C GLN A 339 -11.73 23.31 18.82
N SER A 340 -12.18 22.30 19.57
CA SER A 340 -13.62 22.17 19.78
C SER A 340 -14.11 23.12 20.88
N ASN A 341 -14.48 24.34 20.49
CA ASN A 341 -15.25 25.25 21.36
C ASN A 341 -16.74 24.84 21.43
N ASP A 342 -17.08 23.67 20.89
CA ASP A 342 -18.42 23.11 20.90
C ASP A 342 -18.81 22.63 22.32
N LEU A 343 -19.89 23.20 22.83
CA LEU A 343 -20.51 22.83 24.10
C LEU A 343 -20.98 21.38 24.10
N PHE A 344 -21.38 20.85 22.94
CA PHE A 344 -21.89 19.49 22.79
C PHE A 344 -20.75 18.46 22.89
N TRP A 345 -19.61 18.71 22.25
CA TRP A 345 -18.37 17.93 22.41
C TRP A 345 -17.94 17.85 23.89
N LYS A 346 -17.88 19.00 24.59
CA LYS A 346 -17.49 19.06 26.02
C LYS A 346 -18.44 18.25 26.91
N LYS A 347 -19.74 18.26 26.59
CA LYS A 347 -20.76 17.48 27.29
C LYS A 347 -20.54 15.97 27.12
N ILE A 348 -20.20 15.50 25.92
CA ILE A 348 -19.93 14.09 25.64
C ILE A 348 -18.68 13.61 26.35
N VAL A 349 -17.57 14.35 26.20
CA VAL A 349 -16.29 14.00 26.85
C VAL A 349 -16.45 13.94 28.37
N ARG A 350 -17.27 14.82 28.96
CA ARG A 350 -17.59 14.78 30.39
C ARG A 350 -18.49 13.61 30.78
N SER A 351 -19.53 13.33 29.98
CA SER A 351 -20.51 12.27 30.26
C SER A 351 -19.95 10.86 30.07
N ARG A 352 -18.98 10.68 29.17
CA ARG A 352 -18.37 9.37 28.84
C ARG A 352 -16.90 9.28 29.27
N LYS A 353 -16.46 10.17 30.16
CA LYS A 353 -15.09 10.24 30.66
C LYS A 353 -14.60 8.91 31.24
N ASP A 354 -15.45 8.21 31.98
CA ASP A 354 -15.10 6.94 32.62
C ASP A 354 -14.84 5.84 31.59
N LEU A 355 -15.66 5.76 30.53
CA LEU A 355 -15.47 4.82 29.43
C LEU A 355 -14.16 5.14 28.68
N LEU A 356 -13.98 6.39 28.28
CA LEU A 356 -12.80 6.83 27.52
C LEU A 356 -11.50 6.61 28.29
N ASN A 357 -11.48 6.90 29.59
CA ASN A 357 -10.30 6.70 30.42
C ASN A 357 -10.05 5.23 30.75
N SER A 358 -11.11 4.45 31.00
CA SER A 358 -10.96 3.02 31.33
C SER A 358 -10.37 2.20 30.19
N LEU A 359 -10.68 2.59 28.95
CA LEU A 359 -10.16 1.97 27.72
C LEU A 359 -8.99 2.75 27.10
N ASN A 360 -8.57 3.86 27.72
CA ASN A 360 -7.54 4.76 27.23
C ASN A 360 -7.74 5.23 25.77
N ILE A 361 -9.00 5.47 25.37
CA ILE A 361 -9.38 5.86 24.01
C ILE A 361 -9.18 7.36 23.83
N VAL A 362 -8.55 7.74 22.72
CA VAL A 362 -8.29 9.14 22.33
C VAL A 362 -9.06 9.53 21.07
N LEU A 363 -9.38 8.58 20.19
CA LEU A 363 -10.12 8.79 18.96
C LEU A 363 -11.24 7.76 18.81
N LEU A 364 -12.46 8.21 18.52
CA LEU A 364 -13.60 7.40 18.11
C LEU A 364 -13.99 7.76 16.68
N PHE A 365 -14.11 6.73 15.84
CA PHE A 365 -14.41 6.86 14.42
C PHE A 365 -15.58 5.93 14.03
N PRO A 366 -16.63 6.41 13.37
CA PRO A 366 -17.80 5.60 13.06
C PRO A 366 -17.60 4.73 11.81
N ILE A 367 -18.22 3.55 11.80
CA ILE A 367 -18.33 2.65 10.66
C ILE A 367 -19.70 2.89 10.06
N THR A 368 -19.77 3.68 8.99
CA THR A 368 -21.05 4.13 8.42
C THR A 368 -21.25 3.70 6.98
N THR A 369 -22.52 3.50 6.61
CA THR A 369 -22.96 3.35 5.22
C THR A 369 -24.00 4.42 4.94
N GLY A 370 -23.60 5.50 4.27
CA GLY A 370 -24.46 6.68 4.12
C GLY A 370 -24.72 7.33 5.48
N LYS A 371 -25.96 7.23 5.99
CA LYS A 371 -26.37 7.81 7.29
C LYS A 371 -26.48 6.80 8.43
N GLU A 372 -26.41 5.51 8.13
CA GLU A 372 -26.56 4.45 9.14
C GLU A 372 -25.20 4.10 9.74
N ILE A 373 -25.14 4.06 11.08
CA ILE A 373 -23.95 3.66 11.83
C ILE A 373 -24.04 2.16 12.13
N LEU A 374 -23.17 1.36 11.51
CA LEU A 374 -23.08 -0.08 11.72
C LEU A 374 -22.16 -0.46 12.88
N GLY A 375 -21.26 0.45 13.26
CA GLY A 375 -20.30 0.22 14.32
C GLY A 375 -19.42 1.44 14.62
N LEU A 376 -18.49 1.26 15.56
CA LEU A 376 -17.56 2.28 16.04
C LEU A 376 -16.16 1.68 16.17
N ILE A 377 -15.14 2.46 15.85
CA ILE A 377 -13.73 2.15 16.04
C ILE A 377 -13.20 3.09 17.11
N GLY A 378 -12.69 2.56 18.21
CA GLY A 378 -11.99 3.30 19.26
C GLY A 378 -10.50 3.02 19.18
N LEU A 379 -9.71 4.09 19.20
CA LEU A 379 -8.26 4.05 19.14
C LEU A 379 -7.67 4.76 20.36
N GLY A 380 -6.71 4.11 21.02
CA GLY A 380 -5.90 4.74 22.06
C GLY A 380 -4.77 5.62 21.51
N PRO A 381 -3.93 6.23 22.36
CA PRO A 381 -2.87 7.13 21.93
C PRO A 381 -1.84 6.44 21.04
N GLU A 382 -1.25 7.19 20.10
CA GLU A 382 -0.17 6.70 19.25
C GLU A 382 1.07 6.38 20.10
N PHE A 383 1.69 5.20 19.93
CA PHE A 383 2.86 4.81 20.73
C PHE A 383 4.08 5.72 20.50
N THR A 384 4.08 6.49 19.42
CA THR A 384 5.11 7.47 19.05
C THR A 384 4.99 8.77 19.86
N GLY A 385 3.89 8.97 20.59
CA GLY A 385 3.53 10.24 21.23
C GLY A 385 3.00 11.30 20.25
N GLY A 386 2.72 10.91 19.00
CA GLY A 386 2.11 11.76 17.98
C GLY A 386 0.61 11.99 18.18
N TYR A 387 0.07 12.92 17.39
CA TYR A 387 -1.37 13.19 17.29
C TYR A 387 -1.91 12.55 16.01
N TYR A 388 -3.16 12.08 16.04
CA TYR A 388 -3.89 11.69 14.84
C TYR A 388 -4.13 12.93 13.96
N GLY A 389 -3.73 12.84 12.70
CA GLY A 389 -3.84 13.92 11.71
C GLY A 389 -4.73 13.55 10.53
N HIS A 390 -4.80 14.44 9.53
CA HIS A 390 -5.62 14.26 8.33
C HIS A 390 -5.42 12.89 7.68
N ASP A 391 -4.18 12.42 7.63
CA ASP A 391 -3.86 11.15 7.00
C ASP A 391 -4.46 9.94 7.73
N ASP A 392 -4.53 10.00 9.06
CA ASP A 392 -5.16 8.95 9.86
C ASP A 392 -6.67 8.93 9.62
N PHE A 393 -7.29 10.11 9.54
CA PHE A 393 -8.73 10.25 9.25
C PHE A 393 -9.09 9.77 7.84
N ASP A 394 -8.28 10.07 6.83
CA ASP A 394 -8.49 9.59 5.46
C ASP A 394 -8.41 8.07 5.37
N LEU A 395 -7.40 7.47 6.03
CA LEU A 395 -7.25 6.02 6.08
C LEU A 395 -8.46 5.38 6.79
N LEU A 396 -8.84 5.91 7.95
CA LEU A 396 -9.99 5.43 8.70
C LEU A 396 -11.29 5.54 7.90
N THR A 397 -11.50 6.66 7.19
CA THR A 397 -12.66 6.87 6.32
C THR A 397 -12.73 5.81 5.21
N ALA A 398 -11.60 5.55 4.55
CA ALA A 398 -11.54 4.57 3.47
C ALA A 398 -11.79 3.14 3.97
N LEU A 399 -11.11 2.73 5.05
CA LEU A 399 -11.24 1.40 5.62
C LEU A 399 -12.61 1.17 6.28
N SER A 400 -13.15 2.17 6.98
CA SER A 400 -14.45 2.07 7.64
C SER A 400 -15.58 1.97 6.63
N SER A 401 -15.56 2.75 5.55
CA SER A 401 -16.56 2.68 4.47
C SER A 401 -16.55 1.32 3.76
N GLN A 402 -15.36 0.78 3.50
CA GLN A 402 -15.23 -0.54 2.91
C GLN A 402 -15.67 -1.66 3.87
N ALA A 403 -15.35 -1.53 5.16
CA ALA A 403 -15.79 -2.47 6.19
C ALA A 403 -17.32 -2.41 6.35
N ALA A 404 -17.92 -1.22 6.37
CA ALA A 404 -19.35 -1.01 6.45
C ALA A 404 -20.08 -1.73 5.30
N SER A 405 -19.59 -1.54 4.08
CA SER A 405 -20.13 -2.20 2.88
C SER A 405 -20.07 -3.73 3.00
N ALA A 406 -18.95 -4.27 3.48
CA ALA A 406 -18.77 -5.71 3.66
C ALA A 406 -19.62 -6.29 4.80
N ILE A 407 -19.75 -5.58 5.92
CA ILE A 407 -20.63 -5.95 7.04
C ILE A 407 -22.08 -6.00 6.57
N LEU A 408 -22.54 -4.96 5.85
CA LEU A 408 -23.90 -4.89 5.33
C LEU A 408 -24.17 -6.03 4.33
N ALA A 409 -23.21 -6.33 3.46
CA ALA A 409 -23.31 -7.45 2.53
C ALA A 409 -23.44 -8.79 3.27
N ALA A 410 -22.62 -9.02 4.32
CA ALA A 410 -22.69 -10.23 5.15
C ALA A 410 -24.04 -10.35 5.88
N ARG A 411 -24.51 -9.28 6.53
CA ARG A 411 -25.83 -9.24 7.21
C ARG A 411 -26.97 -9.51 6.23
N THR A 412 -26.90 -8.92 5.04
CA THR A 412 -27.94 -9.09 4.00
C THR A 412 -27.95 -10.52 3.47
N ALA A 413 -26.78 -11.13 3.23
CA ALA A 413 -26.67 -12.51 2.81
C ALA A 413 -27.24 -13.46 3.87
N GLU A 414 -26.94 -13.24 5.16
CA GLU A 414 -27.47 -14.03 6.26
C GLU A 414 -28.99 -13.89 6.39
N LYS A 415 -29.52 -12.66 6.33
CA LYS A 415 -30.96 -12.40 6.36
C LYS A 415 -31.67 -13.07 5.18
N LEU A 416 -31.09 -13.01 3.99
CA LEU A 416 -31.64 -13.66 2.80
C LEU A 416 -31.63 -15.19 2.93
N ALA A 417 -30.56 -15.76 3.50
CA ALA A 417 -30.47 -17.19 3.77
C ALA A 417 -31.59 -17.63 4.73
N ARG A 418 -31.81 -16.90 5.84
CA ARG A 418 -32.90 -17.16 6.80
C ARG A 418 -34.28 -17.04 6.16
N VAL A 419 -34.50 -16.05 5.30
CA VAL A 419 -35.77 -15.90 4.57
C VAL A 419 -36.01 -17.06 3.61
N ARG A 420 -34.98 -17.48 2.86
CA ARG A 420 -35.09 -18.64 1.96
C ARG A 420 -35.36 -19.94 2.71
N GLU A 421 -34.70 -20.13 3.85
CA GLU A 421 -34.94 -21.26 4.72
C GLU A 421 -36.40 -21.28 5.19
N LYS A 422 -36.92 -20.15 5.69
CA LYS A 422 -38.32 -20.03 6.09
C LYS A 422 -39.29 -20.27 4.93
N GLN A 423 -39.02 -19.74 3.73
CA GLN A 423 -39.86 -19.98 2.56
C GLN A 423 -39.87 -21.45 2.14
N ALA A 424 -38.73 -22.15 2.28
CA ALA A 424 -38.67 -23.59 2.05
C ALA A 424 -39.56 -24.33 3.06
N TRP A 425 -39.51 -23.96 4.35
CA TRP A 425 -40.39 -24.49 5.39
C TRP A 425 -41.87 -24.24 5.11
N ASP A 426 -42.25 -23.00 4.75
CA ASP A 426 -43.64 -22.63 4.48
C ASP A 426 -44.20 -23.43 3.28
N ARG A 427 -43.43 -23.55 2.19
CA ARG A 427 -43.80 -24.35 1.01
C ARG A 427 -43.96 -25.83 1.36
N LEU A 428 -43.01 -26.40 2.10
CA LEU A 428 -43.08 -27.81 2.53
C LEU A 428 -44.31 -28.07 3.39
N SER A 429 -44.61 -27.17 4.33
CA SER A 429 -45.77 -27.27 5.22
C SER A 429 -47.09 -27.24 4.44
N ALA A 430 -47.21 -26.35 3.45
CA ALA A 430 -48.40 -26.28 2.60
C ALA A 430 -48.66 -27.58 1.83
N PHE A 431 -47.62 -28.20 1.24
CA PHE A 431 -47.77 -29.49 0.56
C PHE A 431 -48.16 -30.63 1.50
N VAL A 432 -47.57 -30.69 2.69
CA VAL A 432 -47.91 -31.70 3.70
C VAL A 432 -49.36 -31.56 4.16
N LEU A 433 -49.79 -30.34 4.49
CA LEU A 433 -51.17 -30.06 4.91
C LEU A 433 -52.17 -30.41 3.81
N HIS A 434 -51.87 -30.09 2.55
CA HIS A 434 -52.70 -30.45 1.41
C HIS A 434 -52.85 -31.97 1.26
N ASP A 435 -51.75 -32.73 1.35
CA ASP A 435 -51.79 -34.19 1.23
C ASP A 435 -52.54 -34.87 2.41
N ILE A 436 -52.39 -34.34 3.63
CA ILE A 436 -53.15 -34.80 4.81
C ILE A 436 -54.64 -34.49 4.64
N LYS A 437 -55.00 -33.26 4.24
CA LYS A 437 -56.40 -32.85 4.02
C LYS A 437 -57.06 -33.73 2.97
N ASN A 438 -56.36 -34.03 1.88
CA ASN A 438 -56.89 -34.88 0.82
C ASN A 438 -57.11 -36.33 1.28
N ALA A 439 -56.16 -36.91 2.02
CA ALA A 439 -56.35 -38.23 2.61
C ALA A 439 -57.55 -38.25 3.58
N ALA A 440 -57.67 -37.24 4.44
CA ALA A 440 -58.79 -37.11 5.37
C ALA A 440 -60.14 -36.95 4.66
N SER A 441 -60.22 -36.15 3.59
CA SER A 441 -61.44 -35.99 2.79
C SER A 441 -61.86 -37.30 2.11
N MET A 442 -60.92 -38.03 1.51
CA MET A 442 -61.21 -39.33 0.88
C MET A 442 -61.76 -40.33 1.91
N LEU A 443 -61.11 -40.45 3.07
CA LEU A 443 -61.57 -41.32 4.14
C LEU A 443 -62.91 -40.86 4.74
N SER A 444 -63.18 -39.55 4.77
CA SER A 444 -64.46 -39.00 5.26
C SER A 444 -65.63 -39.35 4.33
N LEU A 445 -65.44 -39.19 3.02
CA LEU A 445 -66.44 -39.54 2.00
C LEU A 445 -66.70 -41.05 1.98
N LEU A 446 -65.64 -41.85 2.05
CA LEU A 446 -65.74 -43.30 2.14
C LEU A 446 -66.54 -43.73 3.37
N ARG A 447 -66.25 -43.15 4.54
CA ARG A 447 -66.98 -43.42 5.78
C ARG A 447 -68.46 -43.02 5.69
N GLU A 448 -68.78 -41.92 5.00
CA GLU A 448 -70.15 -41.44 4.83
C GLU A 448 -70.97 -42.40 3.95
N ASN A 449 -70.43 -42.81 2.81
CA ASN A 449 -71.11 -43.71 1.86
C ASN A 449 -71.10 -45.19 2.31
N ALA A 450 -70.16 -45.59 3.15
CA ALA A 450 -70.07 -46.97 3.64
C ALA A 450 -71.27 -47.39 4.50
N LYS A 451 -72.06 -46.46 5.06
CA LYS A 451 -73.24 -46.83 5.85
C LYS A 451 -74.34 -47.48 4.99
N GLU A 452 -74.46 -47.07 3.74
CA GLU A 452 -75.56 -47.49 2.85
C GLU A 452 -75.12 -48.57 1.86
N HIS A 453 -73.87 -48.52 1.40
CA HIS A 453 -73.40 -49.34 0.26
C HIS A 453 -72.40 -50.44 0.63
N ILE A 454 -72.04 -50.64 1.91
CA ILE A 454 -71.02 -51.65 2.31
C ILE A 454 -71.40 -53.10 1.97
N HIS A 455 -72.69 -53.36 1.75
CA HIS A 455 -73.18 -54.68 1.35
C HIS A 455 -72.99 -54.97 -0.15
N GLU A 456 -72.67 -53.95 -0.95
CA GLU A 456 -72.47 -54.07 -2.39
C GLU A 456 -71.02 -54.46 -2.71
N PRO A 457 -70.78 -55.56 -3.46
CA PRO A 457 -69.43 -56.06 -3.73
C PRO A 457 -68.59 -55.10 -4.59
N GLU A 458 -69.21 -54.33 -5.49
CA GLU A 458 -68.51 -53.31 -6.30
C GLU A 458 -67.98 -52.16 -5.40
N PHE A 459 -68.79 -51.69 -4.45
CA PHE A 459 -68.39 -50.66 -3.50
C PHE A 459 -67.27 -51.13 -2.55
N GLN A 460 -67.25 -52.41 -2.15
CA GLN A 460 -66.17 -52.97 -1.35
C GLN A 460 -64.81 -52.93 -2.07
N GLN A 461 -64.82 -53.14 -3.39
CA GLN A 461 -63.61 -53.07 -4.20
C GLN A 461 -63.10 -51.63 -4.33
N ASP A 462 -63.98 -50.67 -4.61
CA ASP A 462 -63.66 -49.23 -4.64
C ASP A 462 -63.18 -48.71 -3.28
N MET A 463 -63.77 -49.20 -2.18
CA MET A 463 -63.38 -48.85 -0.82
C MET A 463 -61.92 -49.19 -0.56
N LEU A 464 -61.48 -50.39 -0.94
CA LEU A 464 -60.10 -50.84 -0.77
C LEU A 464 -59.13 -49.97 -1.57
N GLU A 465 -59.51 -49.59 -2.80
CA GLU A 465 -58.70 -48.70 -3.64
C GLU A 465 -58.54 -47.30 -3.02
N VAL A 466 -59.62 -46.71 -2.50
CA VAL A 466 -59.58 -45.40 -1.84
C VAL A 466 -58.75 -45.43 -0.55
N VAL A 467 -58.85 -46.51 0.25
CA VAL A 467 -58.02 -46.70 1.44
C VAL A 467 -56.55 -46.82 1.07
N ASP A 468 -56.23 -47.61 0.05
CA ASP A 468 -54.85 -47.74 -0.46
C ASP A 468 -54.30 -46.40 -0.95
N ASP A 469 -55.11 -45.59 -1.62
CA ASP A 469 -54.68 -44.27 -2.09
C ASP A 469 -54.52 -43.24 -0.97
N ALA A 470 -55.35 -43.30 0.07
CA ALA A 470 -55.17 -42.52 1.29
C ALA A 470 -53.88 -42.93 2.02
N LEU A 471 -53.61 -44.24 2.16
CA LEU A 471 -52.39 -44.77 2.77
C LEU A 471 -51.14 -44.39 1.97
N LYS A 472 -51.16 -44.47 0.63
CA LYS A 472 -50.07 -43.99 -0.23
C LYS A 472 -49.77 -42.51 0.01
N ARG A 473 -50.79 -41.66 0.16
CA ARG A 473 -50.62 -40.22 0.46
C ARG A 473 -49.99 -40.00 1.83
N MET A 474 -50.45 -40.70 2.86
CA MET A 474 -49.86 -40.62 4.20
C MET A 474 -48.41 -41.12 4.21
N GLY A 475 -48.11 -42.20 3.50
CA GLY A 475 -46.74 -42.70 3.31
C GLY A 475 -45.83 -41.71 2.58
N ARG A 476 -46.35 -40.93 1.61
CA ARG A 476 -45.60 -39.82 0.98
C ARG A 476 -45.27 -38.71 1.97
N VAL A 477 -46.21 -38.35 2.84
CA VAL A 477 -45.99 -37.37 3.91
C VAL A 477 -44.95 -37.87 4.91
N GLU A 478 -45.08 -39.11 5.38
CA GLU A 478 -44.14 -39.75 6.30
C GLU A 478 -42.71 -39.76 5.73
N LYS A 479 -42.54 -40.20 4.48
CA LYS A 479 -41.24 -40.24 3.82
C LYS A 479 -40.60 -38.85 3.74
N ARG A 480 -41.39 -37.82 3.45
CA ARG A 480 -40.91 -36.42 3.39
C ARG A 480 -40.53 -35.87 4.76
N LEU A 481 -41.31 -36.19 5.81
CA LEU A 481 -40.96 -35.83 7.19
C LEU A 481 -39.71 -36.56 7.68
N LYS A 482 -39.51 -37.81 7.25
CA LYS A 482 -38.31 -38.61 7.58
C LYS A 482 -37.04 -38.02 6.98
N ILE A 483 -37.10 -37.53 5.74
CA ILE A 483 -36.00 -36.80 5.08
C ILE A 483 -35.58 -35.54 5.85
N LEU A 484 -36.49 -34.92 6.61
CA LEU A 484 -36.18 -33.73 7.43
C LEU A 484 -35.54 -34.07 8.78
N LYS A 485 -35.76 -35.29 9.30
CA LYS A 485 -35.22 -35.72 10.59
C LYS A 485 -33.77 -36.19 10.48
N ASP A 486 -33.37 -36.68 9.32
CA ASP A 486 -31.98 -37.03 9.06
C ASP A 486 -31.19 -35.76 8.71
N GLU A 487 -30.35 -35.30 9.64
CA GLU A 487 -29.28 -34.36 9.30
C GLU A 487 -28.54 -34.93 8.08
N ILE A 488 -28.61 -34.25 6.93
CA ILE A 488 -27.78 -34.57 5.77
C ILE A 488 -26.34 -34.26 6.18
N LYS A 489 -25.70 -35.19 6.88
CA LYS A 489 -24.26 -35.18 7.09
C LYS A 489 -23.65 -35.59 5.76
N PRO A 490 -22.97 -34.68 5.04
CA PRO A 490 -22.26 -35.08 3.83
C PRO A 490 -21.17 -36.08 4.23
N ALA A 491 -21.40 -37.36 3.92
CA ALA A 491 -20.39 -38.38 4.06
C ALA A 491 -19.39 -38.20 2.90
N PHE A 492 -18.29 -37.50 3.17
CA PHE A 492 -17.20 -37.39 2.21
C PHE A 492 -16.60 -38.77 2.00
N LYS A 493 -16.84 -39.35 0.82
CA LYS A 493 -16.26 -40.63 0.40
C LYS A 493 -15.28 -40.34 -0.73
N ARG A 494 -14.06 -40.90 -0.67
CA ARG A 494 -13.18 -40.93 -1.85
C ARG A 494 -13.84 -41.84 -2.88
N ILE A 495 -14.16 -41.28 -4.03
CA ILE A 495 -14.80 -41.97 -5.15
C ILE A 495 -13.91 -41.75 -6.36
N ASP A 496 -13.68 -42.81 -7.13
CA ASP A 496 -13.04 -42.71 -8.44
C ASP A 496 -14.04 -42.08 -9.42
N ILE A 497 -13.68 -40.89 -9.92
CA ILE A 497 -14.56 -40.06 -10.73
C ILE A 497 -14.95 -40.78 -12.02
N CYS A 498 -14.03 -41.56 -12.61
CA CYS A 498 -14.30 -42.27 -13.87
C CYS A 498 -15.35 -43.36 -13.66
N LEU A 499 -15.16 -44.21 -12.64
CA LEU A 499 -16.12 -45.27 -12.32
C LEU A 499 -17.48 -44.72 -11.93
N PHE A 500 -17.53 -43.60 -11.21
CA PHE A 500 -18.79 -42.96 -10.83
C PHE A 500 -19.54 -42.39 -12.03
N LEU A 501 -18.84 -41.74 -12.95
CA LEU A 501 -19.43 -41.18 -14.16
C LEU A 501 -19.94 -42.30 -15.09
N GLU A 502 -19.22 -43.40 -15.22
CA GLU A 502 -19.68 -44.60 -15.94
C GLU A 502 -20.93 -45.20 -15.32
N GLU A 503 -20.97 -45.36 -13.99
CA GLU A 503 -22.16 -45.84 -13.26
C GLU A 503 -23.37 -44.92 -13.45
N CYS A 504 -23.14 -43.60 -13.42
CA CYS A 504 -24.17 -42.60 -13.67
C CYS A 504 -24.69 -42.67 -15.11
N CYS A 505 -23.81 -42.83 -16.10
CA CYS A 505 -24.21 -42.98 -17.49
C CYS A 505 -24.99 -44.26 -17.71
N TYR A 506 -24.58 -45.39 -17.11
CA TYR A 506 -25.33 -46.64 -17.17
C TYR A 506 -26.75 -46.49 -16.59
N LYS A 507 -26.89 -45.84 -15.41
CA LYS A 507 -28.21 -45.58 -14.79
C LYS A 507 -29.06 -44.61 -15.61
N LEU A 508 -28.45 -43.61 -16.25
CA LEU A 508 -29.13 -42.66 -17.12
C LEU A 508 -29.60 -43.30 -18.42
N GLN A 509 -28.79 -44.17 -19.01
CA GLN A 509 -29.10 -44.90 -20.24
C GLN A 509 -30.25 -45.90 -20.02
N MET A 510 -30.35 -46.51 -18.83
CA MET A 510 -31.52 -47.29 -18.44
C MET A 510 -32.82 -46.48 -18.37
N ARG A 511 -32.76 -45.17 -18.05
CA ARG A 511 -33.94 -44.30 -17.96
C ARG A 511 -34.24 -43.55 -19.26
N LEU A 512 -33.26 -43.40 -20.14
CA LEU A 512 -33.30 -42.66 -21.39
C LEU A 512 -32.65 -43.50 -22.50
N PRO A 513 -33.33 -44.56 -23.00
CA PRO A 513 -32.72 -45.53 -23.91
C PRO A 513 -32.33 -44.97 -25.29
N ASN A 514 -32.83 -43.79 -25.65
CA ASN A 514 -32.60 -43.18 -26.98
C ASN A 514 -31.50 -42.11 -26.98
N MET A 515 -30.74 -41.95 -25.90
CA MET A 515 -29.68 -40.95 -25.80
C MET A 515 -28.32 -41.65 -25.59
N GLU A 516 -27.43 -41.55 -26.57
CA GLU A 516 -26.03 -41.96 -26.40
C GLU A 516 -25.30 -40.91 -25.57
N ILE A 517 -24.96 -41.26 -24.32
CA ILE A 517 -24.18 -40.42 -23.42
C ILE A 517 -22.76 -40.98 -23.40
N ASN A 518 -21.81 -40.26 -24.00
CA ASN A 518 -20.41 -40.66 -24.07
C ASN A 518 -19.55 -39.69 -23.24
N ILE A 519 -18.75 -40.22 -22.32
CA ILE A 519 -17.84 -39.45 -21.46
C ILE A 519 -16.45 -39.53 -22.11
N LYS A 520 -15.92 -38.40 -22.58
CA LYS A 520 -14.55 -38.30 -23.12
C LYS A 520 -13.54 -37.94 -22.04
#